data_AF-A0A7J9FKF5-F1
#
_entry.id   AF-A0A7J9FKF5-F1
#
_cell.length_a   1.000
_cell.length_b   1.000
_cell.length_c   1.000
_cell.angle_alpha   90.00
_cell.angle_beta   90.00
_cell.angle_gamma   90.00
#
_symmetry.space_group_name_H-M   'P 1'
#
loop_
_entity.id
_entity.type
_entity.pdbx_description
1 polymer ?
#
loop_
_entity_poly.entity_id
_entity_poly.type
_entity_poly.pdbx_seq_one_letter_code
_entity_poly.pdbx_strand_id
1 'polypeptide(L)'
;MSEQWVTARIKQKGENKCIPWKSLQDQILAHPDTKKKVDVFALSIYGLVIFPRALGHIDEAVTNLFDQLDRRVTPVPAILVETFRSLSACQRTGEGRFIGYAQLLLVWFHSQFWKVDKVSYQVFSENYSPLKELAATPRRDDITRERLMAILQNLQDEDVEWKASWIVPDKILYRCGNFDWVPLLGIWEAVGYTLLLVLRQYRSRQFILAIQGLAEYEFSYRGNNYRGKIREMSNAWKQIHRMKRFTVRATTTPEYHRWWSKRINDNILEPREECVRSIEEHLQVVPSELDIIKQDFEKKSSELGKKIEQLEEEKMRLGLDVDIHKMEAEKLRKGKNNVEEDLDSLKMDYKKLRLSIRTACLGKTSEQWRQEIKEEKIKADQ
;
A
#
# COMPACT_ATOMS: atom_id res chain seq x y z
N MET A 1 11.92 -11.30 9.41
CA MET A 1 10.53 -11.67 9.74
C MET A 1 10.21 -13.15 9.42
N SER A 2 11.01 -14.13 9.90
CA SER A 2 10.63 -15.56 9.77
C SER A 2 9.56 -15.95 10.79
N GLU A 3 8.39 -15.31 10.69
CA GLU A 3 7.30 -15.57 11.61
C GLU A 3 6.64 -16.90 11.24
N GLN A 4 6.68 -17.87 12.16
CA GLN A 4 6.21 -19.25 11.95
C GLN A 4 4.79 -19.32 11.36
N TRP A 5 3.96 -18.32 11.63
CA TRP A 5 2.57 -18.26 11.16
C TRP A 5 2.42 -17.81 9.70
N VAL A 6 3.41 -17.08 9.13
CA VAL A 6 3.48 -16.77 7.69
C VAL A 6 3.97 -18.01 6.93
N THR A 7 5.00 -18.67 7.45
CA THR A 7 5.53 -19.92 6.85
C THR A 7 4.53 -21.08 6.89
N ALA A 8 3.65 -21.13 7.90
CA ALA A 8 2.60 -22.15 8.02
C ALA A 8 1.53 -22.06 6.91
N ARG A 9 1.49 -20.97 6.14
CA ARG A 9 0.50 -20.73 5.07
C ARG A 9 1.05 -20.95 3.67
N ILE A 10 2.33 -21.32 3.56
CA ILE A 10 2.93 -21.67 2.28
C ILE A 10 2.21 -22.88 1.73
N LYS A 11 1.59 -22.71 0.56
CA LYS A 11 0.95 -23.77 -0.22
C LYS A 11 1.71 -23.97 -1.51
N GLN A 12 1.71 -25.21 -2.01
CA GLN A 12 2.25 -25.50 -3.33
C GLN A 12 1.25 -25.04 -4.40
N LYS A 13 1.71 -24.21 -5.35
CA LYS A 13 0.93 -23.78 -6.52
C LYS A 13 1.80 -23.92 -7.77
N GLY A 14 1.53 -24.96 -8.56
CA GLY A 14 2.42 -25.37 -9.65
C GLY A 14 3.78 -25.82 -9.12
N GLU A 15 4.87 -25.31 -9.71
CA GLU A 15 6.25 -25.61 -9.29
C GLU A 15 6.77 -24.77 -8.12
N ASN A 16 5.97 -23.82 -7.61
CA ASN A 16 6.41 -22.85 -6.61
C ASN A 16 5.61 -22.98 -5.31
N LYS A 17 6.29 -22.62 -4.22
CA LYS A 17 5.73 -22.45 -2.89
C LYS A 17 5.28 -21.01 -2.75
N CYS A 18 3.99 -20.79 -2.51
CA CYS A 18 3.41 -19.46 -2.48
C CYS A 18 2.43 -19.27 -1.32
N ILE A 19 2.23 -18.02 -0.92
CA ILE A 19 1.28 -17.60 0.10
C ILE A 19 0.13 -16.85 -0.58
N PRO A 20 -1.13 -17.31 -0.46
CA PRO A 20 -2.27 -16.59 -1.02
C PRO A 20 -2.49 -15.23 -0.35
N TRP A 21 -2.66 -14.16 -1.13
CA TRP A 21 -2.91 -12.80 -0.62
C TRP A 21 -4.11 -12.75 0.33
N LYS A 22 -5.21 -13.41 -0.03
CA LYS A 22 -6.42 -13.49 0.81
C LYS A 22 -6.12 -13.98 2.23
N SER A 23 -5.22 -14.96 2.36
CA SER A 23 -4.81 -15.49 3.67
C SER A 23 -4.05 -14.46 4.51
N LEU A 24 -3.21 -13.63 3.89
CA LEU A 24 -2.47 -12.57 4.59
C LEU A 24 -3.38 -11.39 4.91
N GLN A 25 -4.32 -11.07 4.03
CA GLN A 25 -5.27 -9.97 4.21
C GLN A 25 -6.12 -10.17 5.47
N ASP A 26 -6.68 -11.36 5.67
CA ASP A 26 -7.47 -11.68 6.88
C ASP A 26 -6.62 -11.58 8.15
N GLN A 27 -5.34 -11.95 8.06
CA GLN A 27 -4.40 -11.86 9.18
C GLN A 27 -3.99 -10.43 9.50
N ILE A 28 -3.75 -9.58 8.49
CA ILE A 28 -3.51 -8.14 8.70
C ILE A 28 -4.67 -7.53 9.50
N LEU A 29 -5.91 -7.90 9.17
CA LEU A 29 -7.08 -7.39 9.88
C LEU A 29 -7.14 -7.90 11.33
N ALA A 30 -6.91 -9.21 11.54
CA ALA A 30 -7.04 -9.86 12.84
C ALA A 30 -5.85 -9.69 13.81
N HIS A 31 -4.67 -9.30 13.32
CA HIS A 31 -3.46 -9.25 14.16
C HIS A 31 -3.58 -8.19 15.27
N PRO A 32 -3.13 -8.42 16.52
CA PRO A 32 -3.18 -7.39 17.58
C PRO A 32 -2.05 -6.35 17.47
N ASP A 33 -0.88 -6.76 16.99
CA ASP A 33 0.30 -5.89 16.82
C ASP A 33 0.26 -5.11 15.49
N THR A 34 0.17 -3.79 15.58
CA THR A 34 0.16 -2.86 14.42
C THR A 34 1.44 -2.94 13.60
N LYS A 35 2.61 -3.15 14.21
CA LYS A 35 3.88 -3.22 13.48
C LYS A 35 3.89 -4.42 12.53
N LYS A 36 3.46 -5.57 13.03
CA LYS A 36 3.37 -6.80 12.21
C LYS A 36 2.36 -6.67 11.08
N LYS A 37 1.26 -5.93 11.27
CA LYS A 37 0.34 -5.59 10.18
C LYS A 37 1.05 -4.85 9.06
N VAL A 38 1.83 -3.83 9.41
CA VAL A 38 2.60 -3.03 8.46
C VAL A 38 3.63 -3.89 7.73
N ASP A 39 4.35 -4.75 8.44
CA ASP A 39 5.38 -5.62 7.83
C ASP A 39 4.75 -6.62 6.82
N VAL A 40 3.61 -7.21 7.16
CA VAL A 40 2.90 -8.16 6.28
C VAL A 40 2.27 -7.45 5.10
N PHE A 41 1.77 -6.23 5.30
CA PHE A 41 1.29 -5.39 4.21
C PHE A 41 2.43 -5.00 3.26
N ALA A 42 3.60 -4.61 3.79
CA ALA A 42 4.79 -4.33 3.01
C ALA A 42 5.26 -5.56 2.23
N LEU A 43 5.32 -6.74 2.86
CA LEU A 43 5.62 -8.00 2.17
C LEU A 43 4.67 -8.26 0.98
N SER A 44 3.40 -7.88 1.14
CA SER A 44 2.39 -8.06 0.09
C SER A 44 2.59 -7.10 -1.07
N ILE A 45 3.04 -5.87 -0.83
CA ILE A 45 3.50 -4.96 -1.89
C ILE A 45 4.70 -5.59 -2.63
N TYR A 46 5.67 -6.13 -1.90
CA TYR A 46 6.82 -6.78 -2.53
C TYR A 46 6.42 -7.96 -3.41
N GLY A 47 5.53 -8.84 -2.96
CA GLY A 47 5.18 -10.05 -3.72
C GLY A 47 4.12 -9.88 -4.80
N LEU A 48 3.22 -8.91 -4.68
CA LEU A 48 2.11 -8.72 -5.63
C LEU A 48 2.33 -7.55 -6.60
N VAL A 49 3.21 -6.62 -6.25
CA VAL A 49 3.43 -5.40 -7.05
C VAL A 49 4.84 -5.34 -7.60
N ILE A 50 5.85 -5.58 -6.75
CA ILE A 50 7.25 -5.44 -7.15
C ILE A 50 7.75 -6.71 -7.86
N PHE A 51 7.41 -7.89 -7.32
CA PHE A 51 7.83 -9.20 -7.81
C PHE A 51 6.63 -10.12 -8.13
N PRO A 52 5.67 -9.69 -8.99
CA PRO A 52 4.45 -10.43 -9.26
C PRO A 52 4.75 -11.68 -10.07
N ARG A 53 4.76 -12.86 -9.42
CA ARG A 53 5.05 -14.14 -10.10
C ARG A 53 3.81 -14.99 -10.37
N ALA A 54 2.83 -14.92 -9.48
CA ALA A 54 1.60 -15.69 -9.61
C ALA A 54 0.43 -14.86 -9.09
N LEU A 55 -0.62 -14.73 -9.91
CA LEU A 55 -1.76 -13.86 -9.64
C LEU A 55 -2.33 -14.08 -8.23
N GLY A 56 -2.33 -13.03 -7.41
CA GLY A 56 -2.87 -13.01 -6.04
C GLY A 56 -2.09 -13.86 -5.04
N HIS A 57 -0.84 -14.21 -5.34
CA HIS A 57 0.01 -15.06 -4.51
C HIS A 57 1.42 -14.48 -4.39
N ILE A 58 1.99 -14.55 -3.19
CA ILE A 58 3.36 -14.13 -2.91
C ILE A 58 4.27 -15.35 -2.96
N ASP A 59 5.30 -15.32 -3.80
CA ASP A 59 6.30 -16.38 -3.94
C ASP A 59 7.22 -16.44 -2.71
N GLU A 60 7.57 -17.64 -2.23
CA GLU A 60 8.47 -17.85 -1.08
C GLU A 60 9.84 -17.18 -1.28
N ALA A 61 10.33 -17.07 -2.51
CA ALA A 61 11.60 -16.37 -2.74
C ALA A 61 11.50 -14.86 -2.43
N VAL A 62 10.30 -14.27 -2.58
CA VAL A 62 10.05 -12.87 -2.20
C VAL A 62 10.03 -12.71 -0.68
N THR A 63 9.48 -13.67 0.07
CA THR A 63 9.55 -13.64 1.54
C THR A 63 11.00 -13.69 2.03
N ASN A 64 11.84 -14.51 1.38
CA ASN A 64 13.27 -14.60 1.69
C ASN A 64 14.01 -13.28 1.38
N LEU A 65 13.70 -12.62 0.26
CA LEU A 65 14.27 -11.30 -0.04
C LEU A 65 13.81 -10.26 0.99
N PHE A 66 12.52 -10.25 1.31
CA PHE A 66 11.94 -9.31 2.27
C PHE A 66 12.61 -9.40 3.65
N ASP A 67 12.88 -10.62 4.13
CA ASP A 67 13.63 -10.84 5.36
C ASP A 67 15.07 -10.30 5.34
N GLN A 68 15.68 -10.19 4.15
CA GLN A 68 17.02 -9.64 3.99
C GLN A 68 17.03 -8.11 3.97
N LEU A 69 15.89 -7.45 3.75
CA LEU A 69 15.80 -5.98 3.76
C LEU A 69 16.15 -5.42 5.15
N ASP A 70 15.75 -6.11 6.23
CA ASP A 70 16.15 -5.79 7.61
C ASP A 70 17.66 -5.79 7.79
N ARG A 71 18.39 -6.55 6.96
CA ARG A 71 19.85 -6.63 6.94
C ARG A 71 20.49 -5.62 6.00
N ARG A 72 19.75 -4.59 5.57
CA ARG A 72 20.16 -3.52 4.65
C ARG A 72 20.54 -4.03 3.24
N VAL A 73 20.02 -5.19 2.84
CA VAL A 73 20.14 -5.64 1.44
C VAL A 73 19.22 -4.78 0.58
N THR A 74 19.76 -4.24 -0.52
CA THR A 74 18.96 -3.45 -1.46
C THR A 74 18.19 -4.35 -2.43
N PRO A 75 16.89 -4.13 -2.66
CA PRO A 75 16.12 -4.89 -3.64
C PRO A 75 16.39 -4.43 -5.08
N VAL A 76 17.10 -3.32 -5.29
CA VAL A 76 17.27 -2.70 -6.61
C VAL A 76 17.86 -3.66 -7.66
N PRO A 77 18.96 -4.41 -7.40
CA PRO A 77 19.49 -5.38 -8.37
C PRO A 77 18.45 -6.43 -8.75
N ALA A 78 17.66 -6.90 -7.78
CA ALA A 78 16.63 -7.89 -8.03
C ALA A 78 15.48 -7.35 -8.89
N ILE A 79 15.02 -6.12 -8.62
CA ILE A 79 14.01 -5.44 -9.45
C ILE A 79 14.50 -5.32 -10.90
N LEU A 80 15.76 -4.92 -11.09
CA LEU A 80 16.36 -4.77 -12.42
C LEU A 80 16.46 -6.12 -13.14
N VAL A 81 16.93 -7.17 -12.46
CA VAL A 81 17.06 -8.51 -13.04
C VAL A 81 15.71 -9.02 -13.52
N GLU A 82 14.69 -8.99 -12.66
CA GLU A 82 13.39 -9.53 -13.03
C GLU A 82 12.72 -8.72 -14.14
N THR A 83 12.91 -7.40 -14.13
CA THR A 83 12.44 -6.52 -15.22
C THR A 83 13.12 -6.87 -16.55
N PHE A 84 14.45 -6.92 -16.59
CA PHE A 84 15.18 -7.20 -17.84
C PHE A 84 14.89 -8.61 -18.35
N ARG A 85 14.91 -9.61 -17.47
CA ARG A 85 14.59 -10.99 -17.81
C ARG A 85 13.20 -11.09 -18.41
N SER A 86 12.20 -10.46 -17.79
CA SER A 86 10.85 -10.53 -18.31
C SER A 86 10.69 -9.82 -19.65
N LEU A 87 11.33 -8.66 -19.84
CA LEU A 87 11.29 -7.96 -21.13
C LEU A 87 12.00 -8.77 -22.22
N SER A 88 13.16 -9.35 -21.92
CA SER A 88 13.89 -10.22 -22.85
C SER A 88 13.12 -11.49 -23.18
N ALA A 89 12.40 -12.08 -22.22
CA ALA A 89 11.52 -13.21 -22.47
C ALA A 89 10.40 -12.82 -23.43
N CYS A 90 9.63 -11.76 -23.12
CA CYS A 90 8.56 -11.25 -23.99
C CYS A 90 9.08 -10.92 -25.40
N GLN A 91 10.28 -10.35 -25.51
CA GLN A 91 10.90 -10.05 -26.79
C GLN A 91 11.23 -11.31 -27.60
N ARG A 92 11.81 -12.34 -26.98
CA ARG A 92 12.21 -13.59 -27.66
C ARG A 92 11.02 -14.42 -28.11
N THR A 93 9.95 -14.46 -27.31
CA THR A 93 8.77 -15.28 -27.60
C THR A 93 7.73 -14.54 -28.43
N GLY A 94 7.77 -13.21 -28.49
CA GLY A 94 6.73 -12.38 -29.14
C GLY A 94 5.39 -12.35 -28.39
N GLU A 95 5.24 -13.22 -27.39
CA GLU A 95 4.04 -13.42 -26.57
C GLU A 95 4.44 -13.58 -25.10
N GLY A 96 3.47 -13.45 -24.18
CA GLY A 96 3.67 -13.68 -22.76
C GLY A 96 3.46 -12.44 -21.89
N ARG A 97 3.45 -12.66 -20.57
CA ARG A 97 3.13 -11.63 -19.59
C ARG A 97 4.41 -11.02 -19.00
N PHE A 98 4.46 -9.70 -18.89
CA PHE A 98 5.50 -9.02 -18.14
C PHE A 98 5.39 -9.35 -16.63
N ILE A 99 6.51 -9.80 -16.05
CA ILE A 99 6.73 -10.18 -14.66
C ILE A 99 7.74 -9.19 -14.08
N GLY A 100 7.25 -8.18 -13.38
CA GLY A 100 8.07 -7.16 -12.75
C GLY A 100 7.24 -5.94 -12.34
N TYR A 101 7.93 -4.90 -11.87
CA TYR A 101 7.26 -3.71 -11.37
C TYR A 101 6.88 -2.76 -12.52
N ALA A 102 5.71 -2.99 -13.12
CA ALA A 102 5.26 -2.29 -14.33
C ALA A 102 5.15 -0.75 -14.13
N GLN A 103 4.82 -0.30 -12.92
CA GLN A 103 4.71 1.13 -12.60
C GLN A 103 6.07 1.82 -12.73
N LEU A 104 7.18 1.12 -12.43
CA LEU A 104 8.52 1.68 -12.60
C LEU A 104 8.87 1.83 -14.09
N LEU A 105 8.45 0.89 -14.93
CA LEU A 105 8.59 1.02 -16.38
C LEU A 105 7.77 2.18 -16.92
N LEU A 106 6.55 2.36 -16.40
CA LEU A 106 5.70 3.50 -16.76
C LEU A 106 6.34 4.83 -16.33
N VAL A 107 6.90 4.89 -15.11
CA VAL A 107 7.65 6.06 -14.63
C VAL A 107 8.84 6.36 -15.53
N TRP A 108 9.60 5.32 -15.89
CA TRP A 108 10.71 5.45 -16.82
C TRP A 108 10.23 5.96 -18.19
N PHE A 109 9.16 5.38 -18.74
CA PHE A 109 8.58 5.80 -20.01
C PHE A 109 8.17 7.28 -19.98
N HIS A 110 7.40 7.71 -18.98
CA HIS A 110 7.02 9.11 -18.83
C HIS A 110 8.22 10.06 -18.75
N SER A 111 9.28 9.65 -18.04
CA SER A 111 10.49 10.47 -17.89
C SER A 111 11.26 10.73 -19.18
N GLN A 112 11.14 9.83 -20.16
CA GLN A 112 11.90 9.91 -21.40
C GLN A 112 11.09 10.53 -22.54
N PHE A 113 9.77 10.31 -22.57
CA PHE A 113 8.92 10.67 -23.71
C PHE A 113 8.07 11.93 -23.51
N TRP A 114 7.67 12.25 -22.27
CA TRP A 114 6.94 13.49 -22.02
C TRP A 114 7.92 14.57 -21.59
N LYS A 115 8.30 15.43 -22.54
CA LYS A 115 8.98 16.70 -22.27
C LYS A 115 8.08 17.54 -21.35
N VAL A 116 8.30 17.46 -20.04
CA VAL A 116 7.85 18.49 -19.12
C VAL A 116 8.75 19.68 -19.34
N ASP A 117 8.18 20.85 -19.64
CA ASP A 117 8.93 22.07 -19.88
C ASP A 117 9.91 22.34 -18.72
N LYS A 118 11.21 22.16 -19.00
CA LYS A 118 12.36 22.57 -18.19
C LYS A 118 12.15 22.47 -16.67
N VAL A 119 11.79 21.30 -16.15
CA VAL A 119 12.00 21.06 -14.72
C VAL A 119 13.51 20.99 -14.52
N SER A 120 14.02 21.90 -13.70
CA SER A 120 15.44 21.97 -13.35
C SER A 120 15.92 20.60 -12.84
N TYR A 121 17.20 20.31 -13.08
CA TYR A 121 17.89 19.13 -12.53
C TYR A 121 17.71 19.07 -11.00
N GLN A 122 16.66 18.38 -10.53
CA GLN A 122 16.43 18.20 -9.11
C GLN A 122 16.90 16.81 -8.70
N VAL A 123 17.89 16.80 -7.80
CA VAL A 123 18.34 15.59 -7.14
C VAL A 123 17.24 15.14 -6.20
N PHE A 124 17.06 13.82 -6.07
CA PHE A 124 16.16 13.25 -5.09
C PHE A 124 16.42 13.85 -3.70
N SER A 125 15.38 14.37 -3.06
CA SER A 125 15.44 14.96 -1.73
C SER A 125 14.18 14.61 -0.94
N GLU A 126 14.14 14.91 0.35
CA GLU A 126 12.93 14.69 1.16
C GLU A 126 11.68 15.38 0.55
N ASN A 127 11.91 16.56 -0.05
CA ASN A 127 10.86 17.40 -0.63
C ASN A 127 10.59 17.13 -2.11
N TYR A 128 11.47 16.40 -2.80
CA TYR A 128 11.33 16.10 -4.23
C TYR A 128 11.61 14.63 -4.54
N SER A 129 10.61 13.97 -5.14
CA SER A 129 10.74 12.61 -5.68
C SER A 129 10.06 12.54 -7.04
N PRO A 130 10.70 11.97 -8.07
CA PRO A 130 10.08 11.74 -9.38
C PRO A 130 8.78 10.94 -9.29
N LEU A 131 8.66 10.07 -8.29
CA LEU A 131 7.42 9.30 -8.07
C LEU A 131 6.28 10.19 -7.53
N LYS A 132 6.59 11.18 -6.69
CA LYS A 132 5.58 12.15 -6.20
C LYS A 132 5.12 13.07 -7.34
N GLU A 133 6.05 13.52 -8.17
CA GLU A 133 5.76 14.34 -9.35
C GLU A 133 4.88 13.58 -10.35
N LEU A 134 5.22 12.33 -10.65
CA LEU A 134 4.42 11.50 -11.55
C LEU A 134 3.03 11.18 -10.99
N ALA A 135 2.91 10.97 -9.68
CA ALA A 135 1.62 10.78 -9.02
C ALA A 135 0.74 12.04 -9.07
N ALA A 136 1.34 13.23 -9.07
CA ALA A 136 0.64 14.51 -9.18
C ALA A 136 0.37 14.93 -10.64
N THR A 137 1.11 14.37 -11.60
CA THR A 137 0.93 14.67 -13.02
C THR A 137 -0.40 14.09 -13.50
N PRO A 138 -1.27 14.88 -14.16
CA PRO A 138 -2.51 14.37 -14.73
C PRO A 138 -2.19 13.20 -15.65
N ARG A 139 -2.71 12.03 -15.31
CA ARG A 139 -2.52 10.86 -16.16
C ARG A 139 -3.26 11.08 -17.46
N ARG A 140 -2.59 10.82 -18.58
CA ARG A 140 -3.25 10.73 -19.89
C ARG A 140 -3.87 9.35 -20.03
N ASP A 141 -4.83 9.06 -19.16
CA ASP A 141 -5.56 7.79 -19.13
C ASP A 141 -6.52 7.65 -20.35
N ASP A 142 -6.64 8.69 -21.18
CA ASP A 142 -7.50 8.79 -22.36
C ASP A 142 -6.80 8.41 -23.68
N ILE A 143 -5.52 8.03 -23.64
CA ILE A 143 -4.80 7.61 -24.84
C ILE A 143 -5.23 6.19 -25.21
N THR A 144 -5.96 6.07 -26.32
CA THR A 144 -6.30 4.75 -26.87
C THR A 144 -5.05 3.99 -27.28
N ARG A 145 -5.13 2.66 -27.27
CA ARG A 145 -4.00 1.79 -27.66
C ARG A 145 -3.50 2.11 -29.07
N GLU A 146 -4.41 2.34 -30.01
CA GLU A 146 -4.10 2.66 -31.41
C GLU A 146 -3.33 3.96 -31.50
N ARG A 147 -3.76 4.97 -30.72
CA ARG A 147 -3.08 6.26 -30.64
C ARG A 147 -1.69 6.13 -30.02
N LEU A 148 -1.53 5.31 -28.97
CA LEU A 148 -0.22 5.04 -28.36
C LEU A 148 0.70 4.32 -29.35
N MET A 149 0.21 3.30 -30.06
CA MET A 149 0.98 2.60 -31.09
C MET A 149 1.41 3.56 -32.20
N ALA A 150 0.51 4.42 -32.68
CA ALA A 150 0.83 5.42 -33.68
C ALA A 150 1.89 6.41 -33.18
N ILE A 151 1.82 6.87 -31.93
CA ILE A 151 2.86 7.72 -31.34
C ILE A 151 4.20 6.97 -31.35
N LEU A 152 4.24 5.73 -30.83
CA LEU A 152 5.46 4.94 -30.71
C LEU A 152 6.12 4.63 -32.05
N GLN A 153 5.32 4.36 -33.09
CA GLN A 153 5.81 4.04 -34.44
C GLN A 153 6.42 5.26 -35.16
N ASN A 154 5.98 6.47 -34.81
CA ASN A 154 6.43 7.70 -35.45
C ASN A 154 7.49 8.48 -34.65
N LEU A 155 7.90 7.96 -33.49
CA LEU A 155 8.92 8.57 -32.63
C LEU A 155 10.24 8.81 -33.38
N GLN A 156 10.75 10.04 -33.28
CA GLN A 156 12.09 10.40 -33.76
C GLN A 156 13.10 10.46 -32.61
N ASP A 157 14.39 10.47 -32.95
CA ASP A 157 15.48 10.54 -31.97
C ASP A 157 15.40 11.81 -31.10
N GLU A 158 14.81 12.90 -31.61
CA GLU A 158 14.63 14.20 -30.95
C GLU A 158 13.44 14.26 -29.99
N ASP A 159 12.51 13.32 -30.12
CA ASP A 159 11.32 13.19 -29.26
C ASP A 159 11.65 12.52 -27.92
N VAL A 160 12.81 11.85 -27.85
CA VAL A 160 13.25 11.11 -26.66
C VAL A 160 14.29 11.93 -25.90
N GLU A 161 13.98 12.32 -24.65
CA GLU A 161 14.98 12.84 -23.74
C GLU A 161 15.79 11.67 -23.17
N TRP A 162 16.88 11.32 -23.86
CA TRP A 162 17.71 10.16 -23.52
C TRP A 162 18.26 10.19 -22.10
N LYS A 163 18.44 11.36 -21.49
CA LYS A 163 18.95 11.49 -20.12
C LYS A 163 17.83 11.91 -19.19
N ALA A 164 17.50 11.05 -18.22
CA ALA A 164 16.65 11.46 -17.10
C ALA A 164 17.29 12.62 -16.32
N SER A 165 16.51 13.66 -16.06
CA SER A 165 16.94 14.92 -15.43
C SER A 165 17.51 14.73 -14.02
N TRP A 166 17.20 13.64 -13.32
CA TRP A 166 17.74 13.33 -11.98
C TRP A 166 19.02 12.47 -11.98
N ILE A 167 19.48 11.99 -13.15
CA ILE A 167 20.71 11.18 -13.25
C ILE A 167 21.93 12.11 -13.30
N VAL A 168 22.60 12.24 -12.15
CA VAL A 168 23.83 13.03 -11.96
C VAL A 168 25.17 12.27 -12.10
N PRO A 169 25.29 10.91 -12.06
CA PRO A 169 26.59 10.27 -11.87
C PRO A 169 27.63 10.68 -12.92
N ASP A 170 28.84 10.96 -12.41
CA ASP A 170 30.05 11.32 -13.15
C ASP A 170 30.83 10.07 -13.61
N LYS A 171 30.51 8.91 -13.04
CA LYS A 171 31.16 7.63 -13.28
C LYS A 171 30.14 6.56 -13.63
N ILE A 172 30.47 5.76 -14.64
CA ILE A 172 29.65 4.66 -15.12
C ILE A 172 30.33 3.36 -14.70
N LEU A 173 29.64 2.53 -13.91
CA LEU A 173 30.05 1.15 -13.66
C LEU A 173 29.90 0.37 -14.96
N TYR A 174 30.93 -0.33 -15.41
CA TYR A 174 30.84 -1.04 -16.70
C TYR A 174 31.39 -2.45 -16.68
N ARG A 175 32.26 -2.79 -15.71
CA ARG A 175 32.92 -4.08 -15.61
C ARG A 175 33.08 -4.50 -14.15
N CYS A 176 32.94 -5.79 -13.88
CA CYS A 176 33.11 -6.40 -12.56
C CYS A 176 34.06 -7.60 -12.68
N GLY A 177 35.20 -7.56 -12.00
CA GLY A 177 36.26 -8.57 -12.12
C GLY A 177 36.67 -8.77 -13.59
N ASN A 178 36.47 -9.99 -14.08
CA ASN A 178 36.74 -10.38 -15.46
C ASN A 178 35.53 -10.23 -16.41
N PHE A 179 34.36 -9.85 -15.90
CA PHE A 179 33.16 -9.64 -16.70
C PHE A 179 33.14 -8.24 -17.31
N ASP A 180 33.05 -8.16 -18.63
CA ASP A 180 32.84 -6.89 -19.38
C ASP A 180 31.41 -6.32 -19.26
N TRP A 181 30.68 -6.80 -18.27
CA TRP A 181 29.36 -6.35 -17.86
C TRP A 181 29.22 -6.45 -16.33
N VAL A 182 28.09 -5.97 -15.81
CA VAL A 182 27.76 -6.05 -14.39
C VAL A 182 26.89 -7.29 -14.13
N PRO A 183 27.38 -8.32 -13.43
CA PRO A 183 26.56 -9.48 -13.07
C PRO A 183 25.54 -9.08 -12.00
N LEU A 184 24.24 -9.19 -12.30
CA LEU A 184 23.17 -8.92 -11.35
C LEU A 184 22.53 -10.22 -10.87
N LEU A 185 22.28 -10.31 -9.56
CA LEU A 185 21.59 -11.43 -8.93
C LEU A 185 20.14 -11.03 -8.67
N GLY A 186 19.20 -11.76 -9.27
CA GLY A 186 17.76 -11.63 -9.07
C GLY A 186 17.23 -12.57 -7.99
N ILE A 187 15.91 -12.61 -7.86
CA ILE A 187 15.23 -13.47 -6.89
C ILE A 187 15.21 -14.91 -7.41
N TRP A 188 14.96 -15.08 -8.70
CA TRP A 188 14.82 -16.41 -9.31
C TRP A 188 16.01 -16.78 -10.19
N GLU A 189 16.65 -15.78 -10.80
CA GLU A 189 17.71 -15.96 -11.79
C GLU A 189 18.77 -14.87 -11.69
N ALA A 190 19.86 -15.03 -12.42
CA ALA A 190 20.91 -14.04 -12.56
C ALA A 190 21.09 -13.65 -14.02
N VAL A 191 21.40 -12.38 -14.27
CA VAL A 191 21.60 -11.83 -15.63
C VAL A 191 22.83 -10.93 -15.68
N GLY A 192 23.48 -10.88 -16.84
CA GLY A 192 24.47 -9.85 -17.13
C GLY A 192 23.81 -8.54 -17.55
N TYR A 193 24.22 -7.42 -16.94
CA TYR A 193 23.74 -6.09 -17.29
C TYR A 193 24.86 -5.22 -17.86
N THR A 194 24.70 -4.84 -19.13
CA THR A 194 25.71 -4.05 -19.85
C THR A 194 25.31 -2.58 -19.91
N LEU A 195 25.78 -1.79 -18.93
CA LEU A 195 25.56 -0.34 -18.88
C LEU A 195 26.10 0.42 -20.10
N LEU A 196 27.04 -0.17 -20.82
CA LEU A 196 27.59 0.41 -22.04
C LEU A 196 26.58 0.41 -23.21
N LEU A 197 25.51 -0.39 -23.15
CA LEU A 197 24.43 -0.36 -24.15
C LEU A 197 23.53 0.88 -24.05
N VAL A 198 23.62 1.64 -22.96
CA VAL A 198 22.73 2.77 -22.66
C VAL A 198 23.51 4.06 -22.39
N LEU A 199 24.68 4.25 -23.03
CA LEU A 199 25.54 5.42 -22.82
C LEU A 199 24.87 6.76 -23.19
N ARG A 200 23.89 6.74 -24.10
CA ARG A 200 23.05 7.93 -24.40
C ARG A 200 22.37 8.46 -23.12
N GLN A 201 21.98 7.56 -22.20
CA GLN A 201 21.37 7.94 -20.93
C GLN A 201 22.31 8.68 -19.98
N TYR A 202 23.62 8.54 -20.22
CA TYR A 202 24.65 9.26 -19.50
C TYR A 202 25.17 10.47 -20.27
N ARG A 203 24.53 10.90 -21.37
CA ARG A 203 25.07 11.93 -22.29
C ARG A 203 26.51 11.61 -22.74
N SER A 204 26.76 10.34 -23.01
CA SER A 204 28.00 9.88 -23.63
C SER A 204 27.71 9.32 -25.02
N ARG A 205 28.73 9.33 -25.87
CA ARG A 205 28.65 8.81 -27.23
C ARG A 205 28.35 7.31 -27.20
N GLN A 206 27.38 6.87 -27.99
CA GLN A 206 27.02 5.46 -28.12
C GLN A 206 27.80 4.82 -29.27
N PHE A 207 28.43 3.68 -29.00
CA PHE A 207 29.23 2.91 -29.95
C PHE A 207 28.91 1.40 -29.84
N ILE A 208 29.38 0.59 -30.80
CA ILE A 208 29.23 -0.87 -30.78
C ILE A 208 30.09 -1.45 -29.65
N LEU A 209 29.49 -2.35 -28.87
CA LEU A 209 30.19 -3.06 -27.80
C LEU A 209 30.39 -4.53 -28.11
N ALA A 210 31.50 -5.06 -27.60
CA ALA A 210 31.68 -6.51 -27.48
C ALA A 210 30.70 -7.02 -26.41
N ILE A 211 29.59 -7.61 -26.87
CA ILE A 211 28.59 -8.29 -26.04
C ILE A 211 28.84 -9.81 -25.97
N GLN A 212 30.04 -10.26 -26.35
CA GLN A 212 30.40 -11.67 -26.42
C GLN A 212 30.39 -12.28 -25.01
N GLY A 213 29.65 -13.37 -24.82
CA GLY A 213 29.46 -14.02 -23.51
C GLY A 213 28.31 -13.47 -22.66
N LEU A 214 27.66 -12.36 -23.03
CA LEU A 214 26.55 -11.79 -22.25
C LEU A 214 25.36 -12.77 -22.13
N ALA A 215 25.00 -13.41 -23.23
CA ALA A 215 23.92 -14.40 -23.29
C ALA A 215 24.26 -15.70 -22.53
N GLU A 216 25.56 -15.99 -22.34
CA GLU A 216 26.03 -17.18 -21.63
C GLU A 216 25.91 -17.05 -20.10
N TYR A 217 25.65 -15.83 -19.61
CA TYR A 217 25.56 -15.49 -18.19
C TYR A 217 24.14 -15.22 -17.68
N GLU A 218 23.12 -15.64 -18.43
CA GLU A 218 21.74 -15.79 -17.97
C GLU A 218 21.55 -17.21 -17.42
N PHE A 219 21.24 -17.36 -16.13
CA PHE A 219 20.99 -18.67 -15.54
C PHE A 219 20.02 -18.65 -14.36
N SER A 220 19.26 -19.73 -14.22
CA SER A 220 18.34 -19.95 -13.11
C SER A 220 18.99 -20.67 -11.94
N TYR A 221 18.45 -20.48 -10.74
CA TYR A 221 18.95 -21.13 -9.52
C TYR A 221 18.53 -22.61 -9.37
N ARG A 222 18.03 -23.23 -10.44
CA ARG A 222 17.60 -24.65 -10.47
C ARG A 222 18.59 -25.57 -11.20
N GLY A 223 19.54 -25.04 -11.96
CA GLY A 223 20.49 -25.83 -12.76
C GLY A 223 21.72 -26.32 -11.99
N ASN A 224 22.46 -27.29 -12.55
CA ASN A 224 23.71 -27.76 -11.95
C ASN A 224 24.76 -26.63 -11.86
N ASN A 225 25.55 -26.63 -10.78
CA ASN A 225 26.65 -25.67 -10.54
C ASN A 225 26.25 -24.18 -10.38
N TYR A 226 24.96 -23.87 -10.19
CA TYR A 226 24.51 -22.47 -9.97
C TYR A 226 25.19 -21.79 -8.77
N ARG A 227 25.48 -22.54 -7.69
CA ARG A 227 26.19 -22.03 -6.51
C ARG A 227 27.62 -21.59 -6.83
N GLY A 228 28.29 -22.30 -7.75
CA GLY A 228 29.62 -21.93 -8.24
C GLY A 228 29.56 -20.59 -8.98
N LYS A 229 28.61 -20.45 -9.91
CA LYS A 229 28.37 -19.20 -10.65
C LYS A 229 28.03 -18.02 -9.75
N ILE A 230 27.16 -18.20 -8.74
CA ILE A 230 26.84 -17.15 -7.76
C ILE A 230 28.10 -16.70 -6.99
N ARG A 231 28.96 -17.65 -6.60
CA ARG A 231 30.22 -17.35 -5.90
C ARG A 231 31.17 -16.56 -6.80
N GLU A 232 31.27 -16.93 -8.07
CA GLU A 232 32.06 -16.21 -9.08
C GLU A 232 31.56 -14.78 -9.26
N MET A 233 30.26 -14.58 -9.45
CA MET A 233 29.65 -13.25 -9.55
C MET A 233 29.92 -12.43 -8.28
N SER A 234 29.71 -13.02 -7.10
CA SER A 234 29.96 -12.36 -5.82
C SER A 234 31.43 -11.96 -5.63
N ASN A 235 32.36 -12.78 -6.13
CA ASN A 235 33.78 -12.44 -6.13
C ASN A 235 34.11 -11.32 -7.13
N ALA A 236 33.49 -11.31 -8.31
CA ALA A 236 33.67 -10.24 -9.29
C ALA A 236 33.21 -8.87 -8.79
N TRP A 237 32.18 -8.83 -7.95
CA TRP A 237 31.73 -7.61 -7.26
C TRP A 237 32.78 -7.00 -6.32
N LYS A 238 33.79 -7.77 -5.88
CA LYS A 238 34.91 -7.23 -5.09
C LYS A 238 35.86 -6.36 -5.93
N GLN A 239 35.78 -6.44 -7.26
CA GLN A 239 36.64 -5.73 -8.20
C GLN A 239 35.79 -4.94 -9.21
N ILE A 240 35.28 -3.78 -8.80
CA ILE A 240 34.47 -2.93 -9.67
C ILE A 240 35.34 -1.98 -10.51
N HIS A 241 35.00 -1.85 -11.79
CA HIS A 241 35.66 -0.92 -12.70
C HIS A 241 34.66 0.15 -13.17
N ARG A 242 35.08 1.40 -13.01
CA ARG A 242 34.27 2.57 -13.35
C ARG A 242 35.02 3.43 -14.35
N MET A 243 34.32 3.91 -15.37
CA MET A 243 34.87 4.88 -16.30
C MET A 243 34.30 6.27 -16.03
N LYS A 244 35.12 7.29 -16.24
CA LYS A 244 34.66 8.68 -16.17
C LYS A 244 33.75 8.96 -17.36
N ARG A 245 32.66 9.66 -17.10
CA ARG A 245 31.75 10.14 -18.14
C ARG A 245 32.48 11.13 -19.05
N PHE A 246 32.41 10.89 -20.35
CA PHE A 246 32.78 11.89 -21.36
C PHE A 246 31.54 12.70 -21.72
N THR A 247 31.53 13.99 -21.40
CA THR A 247 30.49 14.94 -21.82
C THR A 247 30.69 15.25 -23.30
N VAL A 248 30.02 14.49 -24.14
CA VAL A 248 29.87 14.77 -25.57
C VAL A 248 28.37 14.92 -25.81
N ARG A 249 27.94 15.74 -26.78
CA ARG A 249 26.53 15.72 -27.23
C ARG A 249 26.15 14.26 -27.47
N ALA A 250 25.01 13.81 -26.94
CA ALA A 250 24.60 12.41 -27.04
C ALA A 250 24.42 12.04 -28.53
N THR A 251 25.46 11.46 -29.12
CA THR A 251 25.52 11.08 -30.53
C THR A 251 25.78 9.59 -30.65
N THR A 252 25.26 9.01 -31.71
CA THR A 252 25.50 7.62 -32.10
C THR A 252 26.61 7.57 -33.15
N THR A 253 27.43 6.52 -33.12
CA THR A 253 28.35 6.23 -34.24
C THR A 253 27.58 5.64 -35.43
N PRO A 254 27.97 5.91 -36.69
CA PRO A 254 27.37 5.26 -37.86
C PRO A 254 27.40 3.73 -37.80
N GLU A 255 28.47 3.16 -37.21
CA GLU A 255 28.63 1.73 -36.96
C GLU A 255 27.52 1.22 -36.04
N TYR A 256 27.27 1.93 -34.93
CA TYR A 256 26.18 1.60 -34.01
C TYR A 256 24.82 1.60 -34.71
N HIS A 257 24.54 2.57 -35.58
CA HIS A 257 23.29 2.59 -36.34
C HIS A 257 23.17 1.35 -37.24
N ARG A 258 24.23 1.00 -38.00
CA ARG A 258 24.25 -0.22 -38.83
C ARG A 258 24.04 -1.48 -38.01
N TRP A 259 24.71 -1.59 -36.87
CA TRP A 259 24.57 -2.73 -35.96
C TRP A 259 23.17 -2.83 -35.35
N TRP A 260 22.57 -1.70 -34.97
CA TRP A 260 21.23 -1.64 -34.42
C TRP A 260 20.16 -2.00 -35.47
N SER A 261 20.24 -1.43 -36.68
CA SER A 261 19.32 -1.76 -37.78
C SER A 261 19.34 -3.25 -38.13
N LYS A 262 20.52 -3.89 -38.09
CA LYS A 262 20.63 -5.34 -38.30
C LYS A 262 19.86 -6.13 -37.23
N ARG A 263 20.01 -5.76 -35.95
CA ARG A 263 19.27 -6.42 -34.85
C ARG A 263 17.77 -6.19 -34.90
N ILE A 264 17.31 -5.02 -35.34
CA ILE A 264 15.89 -4.75 -35.49
C ILE A 264 15.26 -5.68 -36.52
N ASN A 265 15.90 -5.85 -37.67
CA ASN A 265 15.35 -6.71 -38.73
C ASN A 265 15.26 -8.19 -38.32
N ASP A 266 16.08 -8.63 -37.36
CA ASP A 266 16.02 -9.99 -36.80
C ASP A 266 14.94 -10.14 -35.70
N ASN A 267 14.42 -9.03 -35.13
CA ASN A 267 13.49 -9.02 -33.98
C ASN A 267 12.11 -8.40 -34.27
N ILE A 268 11.90 -7.75 -35.43
CA ILE A 268 10.56 -7.34 -35.85
C ILE A 268 9.84 -8.57 -36.40
N LEU A 269 8.96 -9.14 -35.59
CA LEU A 269 7.81 -9.85 -36.15
C LEU A 269 6.96 -8.77 -36.84
N GLU A 270 6.76 -8.88 -38.15
CA GLU A 270 5.72 -8.13 -38.86
C GLU A 270 4.44 -8.17 -38.01
N PRO A 271 3.75 -7.04 -37.81
CA PRO A 271 2.46 -7.07 -37.11
C PRO A 271 1.50 -7.91 -37.94
N ARG A 272 1.37 -9.20 -37.61
CA ARG A 272 0.40 -10.08 -38.26
C ARG A 272 -0.97 -9.46 -38.04
N GLU A 273 -1.76 -9.31 -39.10
CA GLU A 273 -3.16 -8.84 -39.04
C GLU A 273 -4.03 -9.67 -38.08
N GLU A 274 -3.65 -10.94 -37.81
CA GLU A 274 -4.26 -11.79 -36.78
C GLU A 274 -3.94 -11.35 -35.34
N CYS A 275 -2.82 -10.67 -35.11
CA CYS A 275 -2.42 -10.17 -33.79
C CYS A 275 -3.29 -9.00 -33.32
N VAL A 276 -3.91 -8.25 -34.25
CA VAL A 276 -4.89 -7.21 -33.90
C VAL A 276 -6.15 -7.81 -33.27
N ARG A 277 -6.65 -8.93 -33.82
CA ARG A 277 -7.81 -9.68 -33.29
C ARG A 277 -7.47 -10.52 -32.05
N SER A 278 -6.30 -11.16 -32.04
CA SER A 278 -5.81 -11.99 -30.92
C SER A 278 -5.47 -11.15 -29.68
N ILE A 279 -4.86 -9.96 -29.81
CA ILE A 279 -4.54 -9.13 -28.63
C ILE A 279 -5.82 -8.61 -27.95
N GLU A 280 -6.92 -8.40 -28.70
CA GLU A 280 -8.22 -8.02 -28.16
C GLU A 280 -8.84 -9.17 -27.33
N GLU A 281 -8.66 -10.43 -27.75
CA GLU A 281 -9.03 -11.63 -26.99
C GLU A 281 -8.10 -11.90 -25.79
N HIS A 282 -6.79 -11.64 -25.90
CA HIS A 282 -5.83 -11.77 -24.79
C HIS A 282 -5.91 -10.61 -23.78
N LEU A 283 -6.51 -9.48 -24.18
CA LEU A 283 -6.87 -8.34 -23.32
C LEU A 283 -8.34 -8.36 -22.89
N GLN A 284 -9.09 -9.46 -23.10
CA GLN A 284 -10.29 -9.71 -22.28
C GLN A 284 -9.88 -9.58 -20.83
N VAL A 285 -10.29 -8.45 -20.24
CA VAL A 285 -9.76 -7.79 -19.04
C VAL A 285 -9.37 -8.81 -17.97
N VAL A 286 -8.14 -9.33 -18.05
CA VAL A 286 -7.49 -9.96 -16.90
C VAL A 286 -7.01 -8.77 -16.08
N PRO A 287 -7.66 -8.46 -14.95
CA PRO A 287 -7.29 -7.28 -14.19
C PRO A 287 -5.84 -7.43 -13.75
N SER A 288 -5.04 -6.37 -13.86
CA SER A 288 -3.66 -6.42 -13.37
C SER A 288 -3.67 -6.74 -11.87
N GLU A 289 -2.59 -7.28 -11.30
CA GLU A 289 -2.55 -7.59 -9.86
C GLU A 289 -2.90 -6.38 -9.00
N LEU A 290 -2.52 -5.19 -9.46
CA LEU A 290 -2.89 -3.93 -8.84
C LEU A 290 -4.36 -3.58 -9.01
N ASP A 291 -4.99 -3.85 -10.15
CA ASP A 291 -6.41 -3.60 -10.32
C ASP A 291 -7.25 -4.52 -9.43
N ILE A 292 -6.84 -5.79 -9.27
CA ILE A 292 -7.47 -6.72 -8.34
C ILE A 292 -7.34 -6.21 -6.90
N ILE A 293 -6.12 -5.82 -6.49
CA ILE A 293 -5.88 -5.31 -5.14
C ILE A 293 -6.63 -3.98 -4.90
N LYS A 294 -6.66 -3.10 -5.90
CA LYS A 294 -7.34 -1.81 -5.84
C LYS A 294 -8.85 -2.00 -5.70
N GLN A 295 -9.47 -2.88 -6.50
CA GLN A 295 -10.89 -3.19 -6.40
C GLN A 295 -11.23 -3.81 -5.04
N ASP A 296 -10.42 -4.75 -4.54
CA ASP A 296 -10.59 -5.33 -3.21
C ASP A 296 -10.50 -4.25 -2.10
N PHE A 297 -9.57 -3.29 -2.25
CA PHE A 297 -9.40 -2.18 -1.33
C PHE A 297 -10.60 -1.21 -1.38
N GLU A 298 -11.03 -0.80 -2.57
CA GLU A 298 -12.19 0.09 -2.77
C GLU A 298 -13.46 -0.53 -2.20
N LYS A 299 -13.70 -1.82 -2.46
CA LYS A 299 -14.84 -2.55 -1.90
C LYS A 299 -14.83 -2.54 -0.37
N LYS A 300 -13.71 -2.86 0.26
CA LYS A 300 -13.59 -2.84 1.73
C LYS A 300 -13.69 -1.43 2.31
N SER A 301 -13.12 -0.43 1.63
CA SER A 301 -13.25 0.97 2.03
C SER A 301 -14.71 1.42 2.03
N SER A 302 -15.49 0.99 1.04
CA SER A 302 -16.94 1.24 1.00
C SER A 302 -17.68 0.50 2.12
N GLU A 303 -17.36 -0.78 2.37
CA GLU A 303 -17.96 -1.55 3.48
C GLU A 303 -17.65 -0.92 4.85
N LEU A 304 -16.43 -0.44 5.06
CA LEU A 304 -16.05 0.28 6.29
C LEU A 304 -16.77 1.63 6.40
N GLY A 305 -16.88 2.38 5.30
CA GLY A 305 -17.66 3.62 5.25
C GLY A 305 -19.10 3.42 5.70
N LYS A 306 -19.78 2.37 5.19
CA LYS A 306 -21.15 2.02 5.62
C LYS A 306 -21.24 1.66 7.10
N LYS A 307 -20.24 0.96 7.65
CA LYS A 307 -20.19 0.63 9.09
C LYS A 307 -19.99 1.88 9.96
N ILE A 308 -19.19 2.84 9.51
CA ILE A 308 -18.99 4.11 10.21
C ILE A 308 -20.31 4.89 10.25
N GLU A 309 -20.98 5.02 9.11
CA GLU A 309 -22.28 5.68 9.00
C GLU A 309 -23.32 5.03 9.93
N GLN A 310 -23.42 3.69 9.93
CA GLN A 310 -24.31 2.95 10.83
C GLN A 310 -24.01 3.21 12.32
N LEU A 311 -22.72 3.23 12.70
CA LEU A 311 -22.32 3.51 14.08
C LEU A 311 -22.60 4.97 14.48
N GLU A 312 -22.49 5.92 13.54
CA GLU A 312 -22.85 7.32 13.77
C GLU A 312 -24.35 7.50 13.96
N GLU A 313 -25.19 6.80 13.18
CA GLU A 313 -26.65 6.75 13.38
C GLU A 313 -27.02 6.16 14.74
N GLU A 314 -26.40 5.03 15.12
CA GLU A 314 -26.64 4.41 16.42
C GLU A 314 -26.21 5.32 17.58
N LYS A 315 -25.07 6.01 17.45
CA LYS A 315 -24.62 7.01 18.42
C LYS A 315 -25.61 8.17 18.56
N MET A 316 -26.19 8.66 17.47
CA MET A 316 -27.23 9.70 17.52
C MET A 316 -28.49 9.21 18.24
N ARG A 317 -28.95 8.00 17.93
CA ARG A 317 -30.12 7.40 18.60
C ARG A 317 -29.91 7.27 20.11
N LEU A 318 -28.77 6.73 20.51
CA LEU A 318 -28.42 6.62 21.93
C LEU A 318 -28.28 7.99 22.60
N GLY A 319 -27.78 8.99 21.89
CA GLY A 319 -27.74 10.37 22.38
C GLY A 319 -29.14 10.91 22.71
N LEU A 320 -30.12 10.68 21.82
CA LEU A 320 -31.51 11.07 22.05
C LEU A 320 -32.13 10.32 23.24
N ASP A 321 -31.89 9.02 23.36
CA ASP A 321 -32.39 8.21 24.48
C ASP A 321 -31.84 8.73 25.83
N VAL A 322 -30.57 9.12 25.87
CA VAL A 322 -29.95 9.73 27.05
C VAL A 322 -30.61 11.06 27.42
N ASP A 323 -30.91 11.92 26.43
CA ASP A 323 -31.58 13.19 26.67
C ASP A 323 -33.04 13.00 27.17
N ILE A 324 -33.75 12.01 26.62
CA ILE A 324 -35.10 11.64 27.09
C ILE A 324 -35.04 11.20 28.56
N HIS A 325 -34.17 10.25 28.90
CA HIS A 325 -34.02 9.77 30.26
C HIS A 325 -33.60 10.87 31.23
N LYS A 326 -32.75 11.80 30.78
CA LYS A 326 -32.36 12.97 31.57
C LYS A 326 -33.57 13.88 31.88
N MET A 327 -34.44 14.11 30.90
CA MET A 327 -35.67 14.90 31.07
C MET A 327 -36.66 14.20 32.03
N GLU A 328 -36.83 12.89 31.90
CA GLU A 328 -37.66 12.08 32.79
C GLU A 328 -37.15 12.13 34.24
N ALA A 329 -35.84 11.96 34.43
CA ALA A 329 -35.20 12.05 35.74
C ALA A 329 -35.39 13.44 36.38
N GLU A 330 -35.28 14.52 35.59
CA GLU A 330 -35.53 15.87 36.09
C GLU A 330 -36.99 16.08 36.49
N LYS A 331 -37.94 15.55 35.71
CA LYS A 331 -39.38 15.60 36.04
C LYS A 331 -39.68 14.85 37.34
N LEU A 332 -39.12 13.65 37.52
CA LEU A 332 -39.25 12.87 38.74
C LEU A 332 -38.65 13.61 39.95
N ARG A 333 -37.50 14.26 39.77
CA ARG A 333 -36.87 15.07 40.83
C ARG A 333 -37.76 16.25 41.25
N LYS A 334 -38.36 16.97 40.29
CA LYS A 334 -39.31 18.07 40.59
C LYS A 334 -40.54 17.55 41.33
N GLY A 335 -41.12 16.43 40.87
CA GLY A 335 -42.25 15.80 41.55
C GLY A 335 -41.92 15.36 42.98
N LYS A 336 -40.74 14.78 43.21
CA LYS A 336 -40.26 14.40 44.55
C LYS A 336 -40.17 15.60 45.48
N ASN A 337 -39.58 16.72 45.02
CA ASN A 337 -39.43 17.92 45.85
C ASN A 337 -40.80 18.49 46.27
N ASN A 338 -41.78 18.53 45.37
CA ASN A 338 -43.13 19.01 45.70
C ASN A 338 -43.81 18.12 46.77
N VAL A 339 -43.70 16.79 46.63
CA VAL A 339 -44.26 15.84 47.62
C VAL A 339 -43.58 16.00 48.98
N GLU A 340 -42.28 16.29 48.99
CA GLU A 340 -41.50 16.53 50.22
C GLU A 340 -41.94 17.83 50.91
N GLU A 341 -42.16 18.91 50.16
CA GLU A 341 -42.73 20.17 50.66
C GLU A 341 -44.15 19.98 51.22
N ASP A 342 -45.03 19.26 50.51
CA ASP A 342 -46.39 18.94 50.96
C ASP A 342 -46.38 18.11 52.25
N LEU A 343 -45.46 17.14 52.35
CA LEU A 343 -45.30 16.31 53.55
C LEU A 343 -44.84 17.14 54.76
N ASP A 344 -43.90 18.05 54.56
CA ASP A 344 -43.42 18.95 55.63
C ASP A 344 -44.51 19.92 56.08
N SER A 345 -45.31 20.46 55.15
CA SER A 345 -46.49 21.27 55.45
C SER A 345 -47.51 20.50 56.28
N LEU A 346 -47.89 19.29 55.85
CA LEU A 346 -48.82 18.42 56.57
C LEU A 346 -48.31 18.08 57.98
N LYS A 347 -47.00 17.86 58.13
CA LYS A 347 -46.35 17.60 59.41
C LYS A 347 -46.40 18.81 60.34
N MET A 348 -46.28 20.03 59.81
CA MET A 348 -46.49 21.26 60.58
C MET A 348 -47.94 21.40 61.03
N ASP A 349 -48.90 21.18 60.14
CA ASP A 349 -50.33 21.25 60.45
C ASP A 349 -50.73 20.22 61.51
N TYR A 350 -50.23 18.99 61.41
CA TYR A 350 -50.44 17.96 62.41
C TYR A 350 -49.88 18.36 63.79
N LYS A 351 -48.67 18.94 63.83
CA LYS A 351 -48.09 19.47 65.09
C LYS A 351 -48.96 20.57 65.67
N LYS A 352 -49.45 21.50 64.85
CA LYS A 352 -50.32 22.61 65.26
C LYS A 352 -51.65 22.09 65.81
N LEU A 353 -52.30 21.16 65.10
CA LEU A 353 -53.53 20.50 65.56
C LEU A 353 -53.33 19.81 66.91
N ARG A 354 -52.24 19.05 67.06
CA ARG A 354 -51.90 18.37 68.33
C ARG A 354 -51.70 19.36 69.48
N LEU A 355 -51.04 20.49 69.23
CA LEU A 355 -50.90 21.56 70.22
C LEU A 355 -52.25 22.17 70.57
N SER A 356 -53.10 22.48 69.58
CA SER A 356 -54.45 23.02 69.81
C SER A 356 -55.33 22.07 70.63
N ILE A 357 -55.30 20.76 70.37
CA ILE A 357 -56.01 19.74 71.16
C ILE A 357 -55.52 19.74 72.62
N ARG A 358 -54.21 19.92 72.84
CA ARG A 358 -53.61 20.00 74.19
C ARG A 358 -54.03 21.26 74.92
N THR A 359 -54.04 22.42 74.25
CA THR A 359 -54.42 23.72 74.83
C THR A 359 -55.92 23.83 75.11
N ALA A 360 -56.77 23.26 74.24
CA ALA A 360 -58.22 23.24 74.41
C ALA A 360 -58.71 22.24 75.49
N CYS A 361 -57.81 21.58 76.23
CA CYS A 361 -58.13 20.54 77.22
C CYS A 361 -58.97 19.36 76.67
N LEU A 362 -59.08 19.20 75.35
CA LEU A 362 -59.80 18.10 74.70
C LEU A 362 -59.03 16.77 74.74
N GLY A 363 -57.79 16.77 75.23
CA GLY A 363 -57.00 15.57 75.52
C GLY A 363 -57.23 14.94 76.90
N LYS A 364 -58.22 15.43 77.67
CA LYS A 364 -58.59 14.84 78.96
C LYS A 364 -59.29 13.50 78.76
N THR A 365 -58.83 12.44 79.43
CA THR A 365 -59.54 11.16 79.45
C THR A 365 -60.88 11.29 80.18
N SER A 366 -61.85 10.40 79.91
CA SER A 366 -63.19 10.45 80.51
C SER A 366 -63.16 10.53 82.05
N GLU A 367 -62.15 9.93 82.69
CA GLU A 367 -61.95 10.01 84.14
C GLU A 367 -61.57 11.41 84.63
N GLN A 368 -60.73 12.13 83.87
CA GLN A 368 -60.34 13.51 84.21
C GLN A 368 -61.54 14.46 84.11
N TRP A 369 -62.40 14.28 83.11
CA TRP A 369 -63.66 15.03 83.01
C TRP A 369 -64.62 14.73 84.17
N ARG A 370 -64.69 13.48 84.65
CA ARG A 370 -65.54 13.11 85.80
C ARG A 370 -65.03 13.69 87.13
N GLN A 371 -63.71 13.81 87.29
CA GLN A 371 -63.09 14.40 88.48
C GLN A 371 -63.38 15.91 88.57
N GLU A 372 -63.23 16.62 87.44
CA GLU A 372 -63.43 18.07 87.37
C GLU A 372 -64.92 18.46 87.54
N ILE A 373 -65.84 17.66 86.98
CA ILE A 373 -67.29 17.83 87.23
C ILE A 373 -67.65 17.59 88.70
N LYS A 374 -66.94 16.69 89.40
CA LYS A 374 -67.14 16.48 90.85
C LYS A 374 -66.63 17.67 91.67
N GLU A 375 -65.47 18.22 91.32
CA GLU A 375 -64.90 19.40 91.99
C GLU A 375 -65.74 20.67 91.78
N GLU A 376 -66.27 20.89 90.58
CA GLU A 376 -67.21 21.98 90.26
C GLU A 376 -68.53 21.83 91.01
N LYS A 377 -69.08 20.62 91.13
CA LYS A 377 -70.29 20.37 91.93
C LYS A 377 -70.09 20.66 93.42
N ILE A 378 -68.91 20.34 93.96
CA ILE A 378 -68.57 20.64 95.37
C ILE A 378 -68.46 22.16 95.60
N LYS A 379 -68.02 22.93 94.60
CA LYS A 379 -67.96 24.40 94.68
C LYS A 379 -69.31 25.11 94.52
N ALA A 380 -70.27 24.49 93.85
CA ALA A 380 -71.61 25.06 93.65
C ALA A 380 -72.55 24.85 94.84
N ASP A 381 -72.22 23.91 95.72
CA ASP A 381 -72.98 23.57 96.94
C ASP A 381 -72.43 24.26 98.22
N GLN A 382 -71.55 25.27 98.06
CA GLN A 382 -71.14 26.24 99.10
C GLN A 382 -71.69 27.62 98.76
#